data_AF-A0A923HQU1-F1
#
_entry.id   AF-A0A923HQU1-F1
#
_cell.length_a   1.000
_cell.length_b   1.000
_cell.length_c   1.000
_cell.angle_alpha   90.00
_cell.angle_beta   90.00
_cell.angle_gamma   90.00
#
_symmetry.space_group_name_H-M   'P 1'
#
loop_
_entity.id
_entity.type
_entity.pdbx_description
1 polymer ?
#
loop_
_entity_poly.entity_id
_entity_poly.type
_entity_poly.pdbx_seq_one_letter_code
_entity_poly.pdbx_strand_id
1 'polypeptide(L)'
;MRLISLLVSSLLVASSVPALAADEKVDLALVNKIRDEGTSRSKVMETLSVLTDEIGPRLTGSPALRKAGEWTQKQLSDWGLQNAQVESIAPFGRSWTLEKASMRMVAPGNLELVAIPKSWTPGTDGVKRGKAVYAKLETEEDLAKWKGKLNGVILFRDTPVATALHMTPDAKRYTDQDLNDIANMEFESGPARAPFDAAAFAKRQAFGKKLLPFLIEEKVIATVNASRGDDGTIFVQGGGSYKAGEDTGPAAFVMSAEHYNRIYRLLEKKKDVTLEVESVVNFGDEDPANSINVFAEIPGTDKKDEVVMLGGHLDSWHAGTGATDNAAGVAVAMEAVRMLKAIGFKPRRTIRIALWGGEEQGLLGSRHFINKYVASRAESNDPADKDVPSFMRRNTNPLVYKPLHGKISAYFNLDNGGGKIRGIYAENNAAAKAIFDTWLAPFHDLGAKTSTMKKTGSTDHVSFDAVGVPGFQFIQEPMDYFTRTHHTNIDVYDKVQKGDMMQASMIMASFIAHTANRDELIPRKPLPPEPAKR
;
A
#
# COMPACT_ATOMS: atom_id res chain seq x y z
N MET A 1 -15.17 -72.93 -47.73
CA MET A 1 -15.51 -71.57 -48.20
C MET A 1 -15.94 -70.74 -47.00
N ARG A 2 -15.17 -69.70 -46.66
CA ARG A 2 -15.42 -68.74 -45.56
C ARG A 2 -16.24 -67.57 -46.10
N LEU A 3 -17.24 -67.10 -45.33
CA LEU A 3 -17.82 -65.74 -45.40
C LEU A 3 -18.89 -65.57 -44.30
N ILE A 4 -18.56 -64.90 -43.19
CA ILE A 4 -19.49 -64.17 -42.28
C ILE A 4 -18.62 -63.08 -41.62
N SER A 5 -18.58 -61.85 -42.17
CA SER A 5 -19.37 -60.65 -41.83
C SER A 5 -19.07 -60.04 -40.44
N LEU A 6 -18.45 -58.86 -40.50
CA LEU A 6 -18.15 -57.90 -39.42
C LEU A 6 -19.42 -57.33 -38.78
N LEU A 7 -19.38 -57.11 -37.46
CA LEU A 7 -20.03 -55.97 -36.79
C LEU A 7 -19.25 -55.65 -35.50
N VAL A 8 -18.49 -54.55 -35.53
CA VAL A 8 -17.90 -53.93 -34.35
C VAL A 8 -18.68 -52.65 -34.10
N SER A 9 -19.51 -52.65 -33.06
CA SER A 9 -20.21 -51.46 -32.58
C SER A 9 -19.23 -50.58 -31.79
N SER A 10 -18.89 -49.42 -32.34
CA SER A 10 -18.16 -48.37 -31.64
C SER A 10 -19.12 -47.59 -30.73
N LEU A 11 -19.00 -47.78 -29.41
CA LEU A 11 -19.66 -46.94 -28.42
C LEU A 11 -18.92 -45.59 -28.35
N LEU A 12 -19.50 -44.53 -28.92
CA LEU A 12 -19.07 -43.15 -28.61
C LEU A 12 -19.53 -42.81 -27.19
N VAL A 13 -18.60 -42.83 -26.24
CA VAL A 13 -18.79 -42.15 -24.96
C VAL A 13 -18.53 -40.67 -25.20
N ALA A 14 -19.61 -39.91 -25.38
CA ALA A 14 -19.55 -38.45 -25.37
C ALA A 14 -19.23 -38.00 -23.94
N SER A 15 -17.95 -37.74 -23.66
CA SER A 15 -17.51 -37.03 -22.46
C SER A 15 -18.00 -35.60 -22.55
N SER A 16 -19.10 -35.29 -21.85
CA SER A 16 -19.55 -33.93 -21.60
C SER A 16 -18.55 -33.22 -20.70
N VAL A 17 -17.62 -32.48 -21.32
CA VAL A 17 -16.83 -31.48 -20.60
C VAL A 17 -17.81 -30.40 -20.10
N PRO A 18 -17.83 -30.04 -18.81
CA PRO A 18 -18.67 -28.94 -18.35
C PRO A 18 -18.15 -27.64 -18.99
N ALA A 19 -18.99 -26.99 -19.77
CA ALA A 19 -18.77 -25.64 -20.27
C ALA A 19 -18.89 -24.64 -19.12
N LEU A 20 -17.81 -24.45 -18.36
CA LEU A 20 -17.74 -23.54 -17.19
C LEU A 20 -17.74 -22.04 -17.55
N ALA A 21 -17.88 -21.67 -18.83
CA ALA A 21 -17.85 -20.27 -19.29
C ALA A 21 -19.14 -19.81 -19.97
N ALA A 22 -20.19 -20.64 -20.02
CA ALA A 22 -21.47 -20.25 -20.59
C ALA A 22 -22.40 -19.77 -19.46
N ASP A 23 -22.73 -18.46 -19.49
CA ASP A 23 -23.79 -17.78 -18.74
C ASP A 23 -23.44 -17.09 -17.39
N GLU A 24 -22.27 -16.43 -17.28
CA GLU A 24 -22.07 -15.40 -16.23
C GLU A 24 -23.01 -14.22 -16.54
N LYS A 25 -23.92 -13.89 -15.61
CA LYS A 25 -24.97 -12.89 -15.81
C LYS A 25 -24.59 -11.58 -15.15
N VAL A 26 -24.90 -10.48 -15.85
CA VAL A 26 -24.78 -9.12 -15.33
C VAL A 26 -26.17 -8.56 -15.07
N ASP A 27 -26.43 -8.14 -13.83
CA ASP A 27 -27.67 -7.45 -13.49
C ASP A 27 -27.57 -5.97 -13.88
N LEU A 28 -27.96 -5.66 -15.13
CA LEU A 28 -27.93 -4.29 -15.64
C LEU A 28 -28.87 -3.34 -14.88
N ALA A 29 -29.95 -3.84 -14.29
CA ALA A 29 -30.85 -3.01 -13.49
C ALA A 29 -30.18 -2.59 -12.17
N LEU A 30 -29.46 -3.51 -11.53
CA LEU A 30 -28.61 -3.19 -10.38
C LEU A 30 -27.48 -2.22 -10.76
N VAL A 31 -26.78 -2.46 -11.87
CA VAL A 31 -25.73 -1.56 -12.36
C VAL A 31 -26.28 -0.15 -12.57
N ASN A 32 -27.46 0.00 -13.16
CA ASN A 32 -28.09 1.31 -13.34
C ASN A 32 -28.40 2.01 -12.02
N LYS A 33 -28.85 1.29 -10.99
CA LYS A 33 -29.06 1.86 -9.65
C LYS A 33 -27.75 2.32 -9.00
N ILE A 34 -26.69 1.52 -9.13
CA ILE A 34 -25.35 1.88 -8.64
C ILE A 34 -24.85 3.14 -9.36
N ARG A 35 -25.06 3.22 -10.68
CA ARG A 35 -24.66 4.38 -11.48
C ARG A 35 -25.42 5.64 -11.08
N ASP A 36 -26.74 5.56 -10.91
CA ASP A 36 -27.53 6.71 -10.45
C ASP A 36 -27.09 7.18 -9.06
N GLU A 37 -26.90 6.24 -8.12
CA GLU A 37 -26.43 6.58 -6.76
C GLU A 37 -25.03 7.23 -6.77
N GLY A 38 -24.08 6.62 -7.49
CA GLY A 38 -22.69 7.07 -7.55
C GLY A 38 -22.47 8.33 -8.37
N THR A 39 -23.42 8.74 -9.21
CA THR A 39 -23.33 10.00 -9.98
C THR A 39 -24.08 11.13 -9.29
N SER A 40 -25.29 10.86 -8.79
CA SER A 40 -26.20 11.89 -8.28
C SER A 40 -26.01 12.18 -6.79
N ARG A 41 -25.52 11.22 -6.00
CA ARG A 41 -25.57 11.26 -4.52
C ARG A 41 -24.27 10.76 -3.87
N SER A 42 -23.16 10.82 -4.59
CA SER A 42 -21.90 10.27 -4.09
C SER A 42 -21.34 11.03 -2.89
N LYS A 43 -20.79 10.27 -1.92
CA LYS A 43 -20.17 10.77 -0.68
C LYS A 43 -18.66 10.55 -0.63
N VAL A 44 -18.06 10.12 -1.74
CA VAL A 44 -16.64 9.73 -1.79
C VAL A 44 -15.69 10.88 -1.43
N MET A 45 -15.94 12.09 -1.94
CA MET A 45 -15.08 13.25 -1.64
C MET A 45 -15.29 13.80 -0.23
N GLU A 46 -16.50 13.67 0.33
CA GLU A 46 -16.76 14.02 1.74
C GLU A 46 -15.95 13.09 2.66
N THR A 47 -15.95 11.79 2.37
CA THR A 47 -15.14 10.79 3.10
C THR A 47 -13.65 11.09 2.98
N LEU A 48 -13.18 11.41 1.76
CA LEU A 48 -11.79 11.75 1.52
C LEU A 48 -11.37 12.99 2.33
N SER A 49 -12.16 14.06 2.31
CA SER A 49 -11.85 15.31 3.03
C SER A 49 -11.76 15.07 4.54
N VAL A 50 -12.64 14.26 5.14
CA VAL A 50 -12.51 13.93 6.57
C VAL A 50 -11.20 13.21 6.87
N LEU A 51 -10.84 12.20 6.06
CA LEU A 51 -9.60 11.44 6.27
C LEU A 51 -8.35 12.32 6.08
N THR A 52 -8.37 13.25 5.13
CA THR A 52 -7.20 14.02 4.71
C THR A 52 -7.12 15.40 5.35
N ASP A 53 -8.16 16.22 5.26
CA ASP A 53 -8.17 17.60 5.77
C ASP A 53 -8.43 17.67 7.28
N GLU A 54 -9.34 16.83 7.81
CA GLU A 54 -9.73 16.90 9.23
C GLU A 54 -8.89 15.98 10.15
N ILE A 55 -8.50 14.81 9.66
CA ILE A 55 -7.65 13.87 10.40
C ILE A 55 -6.18 14.08 10.07
N GLY A 56 -5.84 14.29 8.79
CA GLY A 56 -4.46 14.48 8.36
C GLY A 56 -3.70 13.16 8.19
N PRO A 57 -2.37 13.16 8.33
CA PRO A 57 -1.56 11.96 8.21
C PRO A 57 -1.89 10.92 9.28
N ARG A 58 -1.92 9.64 8.88
CA ARG A 58 -2.39 8.52 9.72
C ARG A 58 -1.29 7.47 9.90
N LEU A 59 -0.09 7.88 10.35
CA LEU A 59 1.04 6.97 10.53
C LEU A 59 0.69 5.79 11.45
N THR A 60 1.11 4.58 11.10
CA THR A 60 0.88 3.39 11.94
C THR A 60 1.45 3.55 13.34
N GLY A 61 0.65 3.19 14.34
CA GLY A 61 1.00 3.38 15.75
C GLY A 61 0.76 4.81 16.24
N SER A 62 0.27 5.73 15.41
CA SER A 62 -0.04 7.10 15.83
C SER A 62 -1.48 7.27 16.36
N PRO A 63 -1.73 8.28 17.21
CA PRO A 63 -3.09 8.65 17.61
C PRO A 63 -4.00 9.05 16.43
N ALA A 64 -3.43 9.53 15.32
CA ALA A 64 -4.19 9.90 14.14
C ALA A 64 -4.77 8.68 13.41
N LEU A 65 -4.03 7.56 13.34
CA LEU A 65 -4.57 6.30 12.81
C LEU A 65 -5.73 5.79 13.69
N ARG A 66 -5.59 5.88 15.01
CA ARG A 66 -6.70 5.57 15.93
C ARG A 66 -7.92 6.43 15.67
N LYS A 67 -7.76 7.75 15.57
CA LYS A 67 -8.85 8.70 15.26
C LYS A 67 -9.54 8.32 13.94
N ALA A 68 -8.77 7.96 12.91
CA ALA A 68 -9.32 7.49 11.64
C ALA A 68 -10.10 6.17 11.79
N GLY A 69 -9.58 5.23 12.57
CA GLY A 69 -10.23 3.96 12.87
C GLY A 69 -11.58 4.15 13.57
N GLU A 70 -11.62 4.97 14.61
CA GLU A 70 -12.83 5.30 15.35
C GLU A 70 -13.85 6.05 14.47
N TRP A 71 -13.39 7.01 13.66
CA TRP A 71 -14.27 7.73 12.73
C TRP A 71 -14.86 6.82 11.66
N THR A 72 -14.05 6.00 10.99
CA THR A 72 -14.53 5.08 9.94
C THR A 72 -15.49 4.04 10.52
N GLN A 73 -15.19 3.46 11.68
CA GLN A 73 -16.06 2.51 12.37
C GLN A 73 -17.43 3.15 12.70
N LYS A 74 -17.43 4.38 13.22
CA LYS A 74 -18.67 5.13 13.47
C LYS A 74 -19.42 5.42 12.17
N GLN A 75 -18.74 5.92 11.14
CA GLN A 75 -19.36 6.32 9.87
C GLN A 75 -20.03 5.14 9.16
N LEU A 76 -19.38 3.96 9.16
CA LEU A 76 -19.94 2.73 8.62
C LEU A 76 -21.19 2.27 9.41
N SER A 77 -21.17 2.43 10.74
CA SER A 77 -22.34 2.16 11.59
C SER A 77 -23.50 3.11 11.29
N ASP A 78 -23.22 4.41 11.13
CA ASP A 78 -24.22 5.43 10.81
C ASP A 78 -24.86 5.18 9.43
N TRP A 79 -24.12 4.60 8.48
CA TRP A 79 -24.65 4.13 7.19
C TRP A 79 -25.40 2.78 7.27
N GLY A 80 -25.53 2.22 8.47
CA GLY A 80 -26.32 1.02 8.73
C GLY A 80 -25.62 -0.29 8.36
N LEU A 81 -24.29 -0.32 8.31
CA LEU A 81 -23.54 -1.57 8.33
C LEU A 81 -23.58 -2.17 9.75
N GLN A 82 -23.46 -3.49 9.83
CA GLN A 82 -23.44 -4.24 11.09
C GLN A 82 -22.01 -4.65 11.46
N ASN A 83 -21.81 -5.08 12.71
CA ASN A 83 -20.54 -5.60 13.20
C ASN A 83 -19.34 -4.65 12.95
N ALA A 84 -19.60 -3.34 12.98
CA ALA A 84 -18.58 -2.32 12.78
C ALA A 84 -17.64 -2.27 13.99
N GLN A 85 -16.37 -2.60 13.79
CA GLN A 85 -15.40 -2.76 14.86
C GLN A 85 -13.99 -2.31 14.45
N VAL A 86 -13.26 -1.85 15.45
CA VAL A 86 -11.82 -1.61 15.38
C VAL A 86 -11.12 -2.80 16.04
N GLU A 87 -10.19 -3.44 15.32
CA GLU A 87 -9.40 -4.57 15.81
C GLU A 87 -7.94 -4.17 15.94
N SER A 88 -7.34 -4.38 17.11
CA SER A 88 -5.90 -4.19 17.29
C SER A 88 -5.08 -5.23 16.54
N ILE A 89 -4.01 -4.79 15.89
CA ILE A 89 -3.00 -5.63 15.24
C ILE A 89 -1.70 -5.73 16.05
N ALA A 90 -1.71 -5.28 17.30
CA ALA A 90 -0.56 -5.29 18.18
C ALA A 90 0.03 -6.71 18.37
N PRO A 91 1.34 -6.82 18.65
CA PRO A 91 2.28 -5.70 18.80
C PRO A 91 2.75 -5.10 17.45
N PHE A 92 2.87 -3.78 17.41
CA PHE A 92 3.52 -3.00 16.37
C PHE A 92 4.85 -2.40 16.86
N GLY A 93 4.82 -1.64 17.97
CA GLY A 93 5.94 -0.85 18.47
C GLY A 93 5.54 0.55 18.97
N ARG A 94 6.53 1.42 19.14
CA ARG A 94 6.43 2.78 19.64
C ARG A 94 5.58 3.68 18.74
N SER A 95 4.76 4.49 19.37
CA SER A 95 4.10 5.61 18.71
C SER A 95 5.10 6.71 18.37
N TRP A 96 4.83 7.46 17.30
CA TRP A 96 5.61 8.62 16.91
C TRP A 96 4.68 9.69 16.33
N THR A 97 4.85 10.93 16.77
CA THR A 97 4.15 12.10 16.22
C THR A 97 5.11 13.25 16.04
N LEU A 98 4.86 14.07 15.01
CA LEU A 98 5.61 15.28 14.73
C LEU A 98 4.76 16.49 15.11
N GLU A 99 5.27 17.33 16.01
CA GLU A 99 4.60 18.60 16.35
C GLU A 99 5.15 19.77 15.53
N LYS A 100 6.47 19.83 15.40
CA LYS A 100 7.16 20.93 14.73
C LYS A 100 8.49 20.46 14.16
N ALA A 101 8.83 20.97 12.98
CA ALA A 101 10.17 20.89 12.44
C ALA A 101 10.55 22.17 11.72
N SER A 102 11.82 22.56 11.83
CA SER A 102 12.39 23.65 11.03
C SER A 102 13.88 23.42 10.81
N MET A 103 14.38 23.93 9.69
CA MET A 103 15.81 23.96 9.42
C MET A 103 16.15 25.23 8.65
N ARG A 104 17.21 25.92 9.06
CA ARG A 104 17.62 27.20 8.49
C ARG A 104 19.13 27.23 8.32
N MET A 105 19.60 27.70 7.17
CA MET A 105 21.00 28.10 7.00
C MET A 105 21.20 29.48 7.62
N VAL A 106 22.18 29.62 8.51
CA VAL A 106 22.52 30.89 9.19
C VAL A 106 23.89 31.45 8.79
N ALA A 107 24.71 30.65 8.09
CA ALA A 107 25.94 31.09 7.44
C ALA A 107 26.23 30.20 6.21
N PRO A 108 26.79 30.74 5.12
CA PRO A 108 27.28 32.12 4.93
C PRO A 108 26.19 33.16 4.64
N GLY A 109 24.95 32.73 4.45
CA GLY A 109 23.78 33.60 4.33
C GLY A 109 22.59 32.98 5.05
N ASN A 110 21.50 33.75 5.15
CA ASN A 110 20.27 33.31 5.80
C ASN A 110 19.31 32.73 4.76
N LEU A 111 18.83 31.49 4.98
CA LEU A 111 17.81 30.85 4.13
C LEU A 111 17.04 29.80 4.93
N GLU A 112 15.71 29.86 4.91
CA GLU A 112 14.84 28.77 5.39
C GLU A 112 14.93 27.56 4.44
N LEU A 113 15.10 26.37 5.01
CA LEU A 113 15.30 25.14 4.25
C LEU A 113 14.08 24.24 4.41
N VAL A 114 13.51 23.83 3.28
CA VAL A 114 12.45 22.81 3.27
C VAL A 114 13.07 21.44 3.53
N ALA A 115 12.88 20.96 4.76
CA ALA A 115 13.32 19.65 5.20
C ALA A 115 12.30 19.04 6.17
N ILE A 116 12.00 17.76 5.99
CA ILE A 116 10.98 17.03 6.76
C ILE A 116 11.65 15.92 7.55
N PRO A 117 11.40 15.79 8.87
CA PRO A 117 11.92 14.69 9.66
C PRO A 117 11.45 13.33 9.15
N LYS A 118 12.30 12.31 9.25
CA LYS A 118 11.93 10.91 9.02
C LYS A 118 11.23 10.38 10.27
N SER A 119 10.18 9.58 10.09
CA SER A 119 9.45 9.04 11.24
C SER A 119 10.31 8.09 12.08
N TRP A 120 9.94 7.98 13.36
CA TRP A 120 10.65 7.21 14.39
C TRP A 120 12.11 7.63 14.63
N THR A 121 12.47 8.87 14.29
CA THR A 121 13.74 9.50 14.71
C THR A 121 13.50 10.44 15.90
N PRO A 122 14.50 10.66 16.78
CA PRO A 122 14.34 11.55 17.92
C PRO A 122 14.21 13.01 17.49
N GLY A 123 13.67 13.82 18.41
CA GLY A 123 13.71 15.27 18.30
C GLY A 123 15.13 15.79 18.53
N THR A 124 15.31 17.09 18.32
CA THR A 124 16.63 17.73 18.50
C THR A 124 16.87 18.22 19.92
N ASP A 125 15.87 18.15 20.82
CA ASP A 125 15.92 18.77 22.16
C ASP A 125 16.10 20.30 22.08
N GLY A 126 15.10 20.95 21.49
CA GLY A 126 15.09 22.38 21.17
C GLY A 126 15.94 22.73 19.96
N VAL A 127 16.16 24.03 19.78
CA VAL A 127 16.96 24.56 18.67
C VAL A 127 18.43 24.21 18.87
N LYS A 128 19.02 23.50 17.90
CA LYS A 128 20.46 23.21 17.86
C LYS A 128 21.10 23.91 16.67
N ARG A 129 22.36 24.31 16.84
CA ARG A 129 23.18 24.93 15.79
C ARG A 129 24.44 24.11 15.56
N GLY A 130 24.73 23.79 14.30
CA GLY A 130 25.87 22.94 13.94
C GLY A 130 26.46 23.31 12.59
N LYS A 131 27.74 22.96 12.38
CA LYS A 131 28.36 23.02 11.06
C LYS A 131 27.76 21.94 10.17
N ALA A 132 27.47 22.26 8.92
CA ALA A 132 27.14 21.26 7.92
C ALA A 132 28.41 20.52 7.49
N VAL A 133 28.36 19.20 7.49
CA VAL A 133 29.47 18.34 7.04
C VAL A 133 28.93 17.31 6.08
N TYR A 134 29.57 17.15 4.92
CA TYR A 134 29.27 16.06 4.01
C TYR A 134 30.19 14.87 4.30
N ALA A 135 29.59 13.70 4.52
CA ALA A 135 30.30 12.44 4.66
C ALA A 135 29.48 11.32 4.05
N LYS A 136 30.07 10.65 3.06
CA LYS A 136 29.53 9.41 2.51
C LYS A 136 29.95 8.26 3.43
N LEU A 137 28.97 7.68 4.13
CA LEU A 137 29.18 6.58 5.08
C LEU A 137 28.43 5.34 4.57
N GLU A 138 29.13 4.46 3.84
CA GLU A 138 28.55 3.25 3.23
C GLU A 138 29.25 1.96 3.71
N THR A 139 30.46 2.07 4.27
CA THR A 139 31.23 0.92 4.77
C THR A 139 31.79 1.16 6.18
N GLU A 140 32.28 0.10 6.83
CA GLU A 140 32.90 0.20 8.15
C GLU A 140 34.23 0.98 8.11
N GLU A 141 34.94 0.92 7.00
CA GLU A 141 36.13 1.73 6.75
C GLU A 141 35.79 3.22 6.73
N ASP A 142 34.63 3.60 6.17
CA ASP A 142 34.15 4.98 6.23
C ASP A 142 33.91 5.41 7.68
N LEU A 143 33.27 4.56 8.50
CA LEU A 143 33.04 4.85 9.92
C LEU A 143 34.37 5.07 10.66
N ALA A 144 35.36 4.21 10.43
CA ALA A 144 36.69 4.34 11.04
C ALA A 144 37.39 5.65 10.62
N LYS A 145 37.24 6.08 9.36
CA LYS A 145 37.81 7.32 8.85
C LYS A 145 37.20 8.58 9.47
N TRP A 146 35.93 8.50 9.87
CA TRP A 146 35.17 9.61 10.44
C TRP A 146 35.09 9.61 11.97
N LYS A 147 35.58 8.55 12.63
CA LYS A 147 35.60 8.46 14.09
C LYS A 147 36.29 9.68 14.73
N GLY A 148 35.62 10.27 15.71
CA GLY A 148 36.03 11.46 16.46
C GLY A 148 35.91 12.79 15.72
N LYS A 149 35.22 12.83 14.56
CA LYS A 149 35.17 14.02 13.68
C LYS A 149 33.78 14.59 13.48
N LEU A 150 32.73 13.96 14.02
CA LEU A 150 31.34 14.32 13.74
C LEU A 150 30.58 14.92 14.94
N ASN A 151 31.30 15.25 16.03
CA ASN A 151 30.70 15.87 17.21
C ASN A 151 30.08 17.25 16.91
N GLY A 152 28.78 17.37 17.17
CA GLY A 152 28.05 18.63 17.05
C GLY A 152 27.78 19.07 15.60
N VAL A 153 27.90 18.16 14.63
CA VAL A 153 27.68 18.48 13.21
C VAL A 153 26.27 18.13 12.75
N ILE A 154 25.84 18.78 11.67
CA ILE A 154 24.66 18.38 10.89
C ILE A 154 25.17 17.69 9.62
N LEU A 155 24.92 16.38 9.53
CA LEU A 155 25.60 15.48 8.60
C LEU A 155 24.80 15.27 7.32
N PHE A 156 25.36 15.69 6.19
CA PHE A 156 24.85 15.46 4.84
C PHE A 156 25.41 14.13 4.32
N ARG A 157 24.54 13.21 3.88
CA ARG A 157 24.92 11.81 3.63
C ARG A 157 24.86 11.33 2.19
N ASP A 158 24.21 12.08 1.30
CA ASP A 158 23.97 11.69 -0.08
C ASP A 158 24.74 12.59 -1.05
N THR A 159 24.89 12.12 -2.28
CA THR A 159 25.30 12.99 -3.38
C THR A 159 24.14 13.88 -3.82
N PRO A 160 24.41 15.05 -4.44
CA PRO A 160 23.40 15.89 -5.06
C PRO A 160 22.48 15.14 -6.00
N VAL A 161 21.20 15.50 -6.00
CA VAL A 161 20.19 14.96 -6.93
C VAL A 161 20.03 15.93 -8.09
N ALA A 162 20.14 15.46 -9.32
CA ALA A 162 19.98 16.31 -10.49
C ALA A 162 18.52 16.81 -10.60
N THR A 163 18.35 18.12 -10.80
CA THR A 163 17.06 18.81 -11.00
C THR A 163 17.01 19.25 -12.46
N ALA A 164 16.62 18.34 -13.34
CA ALA A 164 16.59 18.59 -14.78
C ALA A 164 15.31 19.31 -15.18
N LEU A 165 15.32 20.04 -16.31
CA LEU A 165 14.11 20.64 -16.86
C LEU A 165 13.10 19.55 -17.24
N HIS A 166 11.87 19.65 -16.72
CA HIS A 166 10.79 18.71 -17.02
C HIS A 166 10.26 18.99 -18.43
N MET A 167 10.62 18.12 -19.38
CA MET A 167 10.12 18.18 -20.76
C MET A 167 8.93 17.24 -21.01
N THR A 168 8.53 16.48 -20.00
CA THR A 168 7.40 15.55 -20.05
C THR A 168 6.43 15.82 -18.90
N PRO A 169 5.11 15.69 -19.11
CA PRO A 169 4.13 15.81 -18.03
C PRO A 169 4.39 14.81 -16.90
N ASP A 170 4.27 15.27 -15.66
CA ASP A 170 4.42 14.42 -14.46
C ASP A 170 3.26 13.43 -14.33
N ALA A 171 2.05 13.84 -14.75
CA ALA A 171 0.85 13.04 -14.71
C ALA A 171 0.65 12.23 -16.01
N LYS A 172 0.27 10.96 -15.89
CA LYS A 172 -0.05 10.08 -17.03
C LYS A 172 -1.41 9.41 -16.85
N ARG A 173 -2.20 9.41 -17.92
CA ARG A 173 -3.40 8.57 -18.07
C ARG A 173 -3.10 7.44 -19.05
N TYR A 174 -3.69 6.27 -18.84
CA TYR A 174 -3.43 5.13 -19.74
C TYR A 174 -4.07 5.37 -21.11
N THR A 175 -3.26 5.28 -22.15
CA THR A 175 -3.73 5.16 -23.53
C THR A 175 -4.30 3.77 -23.78
N ASP A 176 -5.01 3.59 -24.89
CA ASP A 176 -5.47 2.25 -25.30
C ASP A 176 -4.28 1.32 -25.56
N GLN A 177 -3.13 1.84 -26.03
CA GLN A 177 -1.92 1.05 -26.18
C GLN A 177 -1.38 0.57 -24.83
N ASP A 178 -1.28 1.46 -23.83
CA ASP A 178 -0.83 1.08 -22.49
C ASP A 178 -1.71 -0.02 -21.89
N LEU A 179 -3.03 0.09 -22.09
CA LEU A 179 -3.98 -0.92 -21.63
C LEU A 179 -3.86 -2.24 -22.37
N ASN A 180 -3.61 -2.21 -23.69
CA ASN A 180 -3.32 -3.41 -24.47
C ASN A 180 -2.03 -4.08 -23.98
N ASP A 181 -0.99 -3.30 -23.69
CA ASP A 181 0.27 -3.81 -23.15
C ASP A 181 0.09 -4.42 -21.76
N ILE A 182 -0.77 -3.84 -20.92
CA ILE A 182 -1.16 -4.43 -19.62
C ILE A 182 -1.95 -5.73 -19.83
N ALA A 183 -2.88 -5.77 -20.78
CA ALA A 183 -3.71 -6.95 -21.08
C ALA A 183 -2.88 -8.12 -21.62
N ASN A 184 -1.89 -7.83 -22.46
CA ASN A 184 -1.09 -8.82 -23.16
C ASN A 184 -0.10 -9.51 -22.22
N MET A 185 -0.21 -10.83 -22.12
CA MET A 185 0.76 -11.66 -21.40
C MET A 185 1.98 -11.87 -22.30
N GLU A 186 2.97 -10.99 -22.18
CA GLU A 186 4.28 -11.20 -22.78
C GLU A 186 5.08 -12.17 -21.92
N PHE A 187 5.49 -13.29 -22.51
CA PHE A 187 6.30 -14.30 -21.82
C PHE A 187 7.80 -13.96 -21.79
N GLU A 188 8.24 -12.90 -22.50
CA GLU A 188 9.40 -12.01 -22.22
C GLU A 188 9.71 -11.09 -23.42
N SER A 189 10.01 -9.80 -23.16
CA SER A 189 10.99 -8.94 -23.89
C SER A 189 11.09 -7.49 -23.37
N GLY A 190 10.32 -7.11 -22.33
CA GLY A 190 10.61 -5.88 -21.57
C GLY A 190 11.80 -6.05 -20.61
N PRO A 191 12.52 -4.98 -20.22
CA PRO A 191 13.54 -5.10 -19.19
C PRO A 191 12.89 -5.66 -17.93
N ALA A 192 13.30 -6.86 -17.52
CA ALA A 192 12.86 -7.45 -16.27
C ALA A 192 13.06 -6.40 -15.18
N ARG A 193 12.01 -6.10 -14.39
CA ARG A 193 12.15 -5.28 -13.18
C ARG A 193 13.32 -5.90 -12.42
N ALA A 194 14.37 -5.10 -12.19
CA ALA A 194 15.62 -5.62 -11.66
C ALA A 194 15.29 -6.54 -10.47
N PRO A 195 15.73 -7.81 -10.48
CA PRO A 195 15.39 -8.74 -9.43
C PRO A 195 15.69 -8.10 -8.09
N PHE A 196 14.79 -8.26 -7.13
CA PHE A 196 15.06 -7.79 -5.78
C PHE A 196 16.38 -8.41 -5.30
N ASP A 197 17.40 -7.57 -5.13
CA ASP A 197 18.70 -8.00 -4.65
C ASP A 197 18.67 -8.16 -3.13
N ALA A 198 18.26 -9.35 -2.71
CA ALA A 198 18.15 -9.72 -1.31
C ALA A 198 19.49 -9.61 -0.57
N ALA A 199 20.61 -9.87 -1.25
CA ALA A 199 21.94 -9.77 -0.66
C ALA A 199 22.32 -8.30 -0.41
N ALA A 200 22.11 -7.42 -1.40
CA ALA A 200 22.34 -5.99 -1.23
C ALA A 200 21.40 -5.36 -0.20
N PHE A 201 20.15 -5.84 -0.09
CA PHE A 201 19.24 -5.40 0.96
C PHE A 201 19.73 -5.83 2.35
N ALA A 202 20.08 -7.11 2.52
CA ALA A 202 20.57 -7.63 3.79
C ALA A 202 21.87 -6.92 4.23
N LYS A 203 22.78 -6.66 3.29
CA LYS A 203 24.00 -5.88 3.54
C LYS A 203 23.68 -4.46 4.03
N ARG A 204 22.73 -3.77 3.40
CA ARG A 204 22.29 -2.43 3.82
C ARG A 204 21.67 -2.42 5.21
N GLN A 205 20.85 -3.41 5.53
CA GLN A 205 20.27 -3.57 6.88
C GLN A 205 21.35 -3.81 7.93
N ALA A 206 22.27 -4.75 7.67
CA ALA A 206 23.38 -5.05 8.58
C ALA A 206 24.27 -3.82 8.81
N PHE A 207 24.55 -3.04 7.76
CA PHE A 207 25.30 -1.79 7.90
C PHE A 207 24.54 -0.73 8.70
N GLY A 208 23.22 -0.59 8.47
CA GLY A 208 22.36 0.32 9.23
C GLY A 208 22.42 0.08 10.75
N LYS A 209 22.43 -1.18 11.18
CA LYS A 209 22.60 -1.58 12.60
C LYS A 209 23.93 -1.14 13.22
N LYS A 210 24.97 -0.88 12.41
CA LYS A 210 26.27 -0.35 12.88
C LYS A 210 26.34 1.17 12.80
N LEU A 211 25.73 1.73 11.74
CA LEU A 211 25.76 3.15 11.46
C LEU A 211 24.99 3.97 12.51
N LEU A 212 23.77 3.58 12.90
CA LEU A 212 22.97 4.38 13.84
C LEU A 212 23.68 4.53 15.21
N PRO A 213 24.20 3.47 15.85
CA PRO A 213 25.00 3.60 17.07
C PRO A 213 26.23 4.49 16.90
N PHE A 214 26.94 4.36 15.77
CA PHE A 214 28.11 5.20 15.48
C PHE A 214 27.76 6.69 15.44
N LEU A 215 26.66 7.05 14.78
CA LEU A 215 26.21 8.45 14.71
C LEU A 215 25.79 9.01 16.08
N ILE A 216 25.24 8.16 16.96
CA ILE A 216 24.92 8.50 18.35
C ILE A 216 26.21 8.71 19.16
N GLU A 217 27.18 7.79 19.09
CA GLU A 217 28.47 7.89 19.77
C GLU A 217 29.24 9.15 19.35
N GLU A 218 29.21 9.47 18.06
CA GLU A 218 29.80 10.67 17.48
C GLU A 218 29.05 11.96 17.86
N LYS A 219 27.88 11.89 18.50
CA LYS A 219 27.07 13.07 18.88
C LYS A 219 26.70 13.96 17.69
N VAL A 220 26.29 13.33 16.59
CA VAL A 220 25.73 14.04 15.42
C VAL A 220 24.41 14.69 15.83
N ILE A 221 24.23 15.99 15.55
CA ILE A 221 23.00 16.72 15.89
C ILE A 221 21.84 16.18 15.07
N ALA A 222 22.03 16.09 13.76
CA ALA A 222 21.04 15.59 12.83
C ALA A 222 21.72 15.05 11.56
N THR A 223 21.05 14.14 10.87
CA THR A 223 21.41 13.72 9.52
C THR A 223 20.45 14.30 8.49
N VAL A 224 20.96 14.57 7.29
CA VAL A 224 20.20 15.12 6.17
C VAL A 224 20.46 14.28 4.93
N ASN A 225 19.39 13.73 4.39
CA ASN A 225 19.34 13.08 3.08
C ASN A 225 18.79 14.05 2.03
N ALA A 226 19.22 13.88 0.78
CA ALA A 226 18.61 14.58 -0.35
C ALA A 226 17.30 13.89 -0.70
N SER A 227 16.24 14.65 -0.95
CA SER A 227 15.05 14.06 -1.55
C SER A 227 15.35 13.63 -2.98
N ARG A 228 14.80 12.48 -3.38
CA ARG A 228 14.84 12.03 -4.78
C ARG A 228 13.91 12.83 -5.70
N GLY A 229 13.04 13.67 -5.14
CA GLY A 229 12.14 14.57 -5.88
C GLY A 229 12.70 15.98 -6.00
N ASP A 230 12.05 16.79 -6.83
CA ASP A 230 12.37 18.17 -7.18
C ASP A 230 11.13 19.08 -7.11
N ASP A 231 11.30 20.36 -7.39
CA ASP A 231 10.25 21.40 -7.35
C ASP A 231 9.50 21.46 -6.02
N GLY A 232 10.20 21.19 -4.91
CA GLY A 232 9.62 21.14 -3.56
C GLY A 232 8.91 19.84 -3.20
N THR A 233 8.96 18.82 -4.07
CA THR A 233 8.47 17.47 -3.78
C THR A 233 9.48 16.70 -2.93
N ILE A 234 9.09 16.35 -1.70
CA ILE A 234 9.93 15.64 -0.74
C ILE A 234 9.37 14.24 -0.50
N PHE A 235 10.06 13.24 -1.03
CA PHE A 235 9.85 11.83 -0.66
C PHE A 235 10.47 11.53 0.68
N VAL A 236 9.66 11.12 1.66
CA VAL A 236 10.12 10.86 3.02
C VAL A 236 9.31 9.75 3.67
N GLN A 237 10.02 8.87 4.37
CA GLN A 237 9.48 7.71 5.08
C GLN A 237 10.25 7.55 6.42
N GLY A 238 10.21 6.35 7.00
CA GLY A 238 10.91 6.01 8.24
C GLY A 238 12.42 6.21 8.20
N GLY A 239 12.98 6.62 9.34
CA GLY A 239 14.41 6.83 9.54
C GLY A 239 14.99 6.05 10.72
N GLY A 240 14.24 5.92 11.81
CA GLY A 240 14.61 5.13 12.98
C GLY A 240 13.70 3.92 13.18
N SER A 241 14.05 3.06 14.13
CA SER A 241 13.23 1.88 14.43
C SER A 241 11.97 2.26 15.21
N TYR A 242 10.81 1.76 14.79
CA TYR A 242 9.58 1.84 15.57
C TYR A 242 9.55 0.83 16.72
N LYS A 243 10.43 -0.17 16.76
CA LYS A 243 10.41 -1.21 17.82
C LYS A 243 11.01 -0.68 19.13
N ALA A 244 10.42 -1.10 20.26
CA ALA A 244 10.93 -0.74 21.57
C ALA A 244 12.34 -1.34 21.81
N GLY A 245 13.23 -0.56 22.44
CA GLY A 245 14.59 -0.98 22.75
C GLY A 245 15.58 -0.98 21.57
N GLU A 246 15.13 -0.70 20.35
CA GLU A 246 16.02 -0.55 19.18
C GLU A 246 16.43 0.91 18.97
N ASP A 247 17.66 1.11 18.45
CA ASP A 247 18.22 2.43 18.17
C ASP A 247 17.39 3.21 17.13
N THR A 248 17.16 4.48 17.41
CA THR A 248 16.47 5.42 16.52
C THR A 248 17.44 6.28 15.70
N GLY A 249 18.74 6.25 16.01
CA GLY A 249 19.73 7.18 15.48
C GLY A 249 19.55 8.60 16.02
N PRO A 250 20.32 9.59 15.53
CA PRO A 250 20.02 11.00 15.75
C PRO A 250 18.78 11.44 14.96
N ALA A 251 18.31 12.67 15.15
CA ALA A 251 17.28 13.25 14.30
C ALA A 251 17.68 13.12 12.82
N ALA A 252 16.76 12.68 11.96
CA ALA A 252 17.05 12.55 10.53
C ALA A 252 16.01 13.28 9.70
N PHE A 253 16.47 13.93 8.64
CA PHE A 253 15.65 14.74 7.76
C PHE A 253 15.85 14.35 6.30
N VAL A 254 14.83 14.55 5.49
CA VAL A 254 14.96 14.63 4.04
C VAL A 254 14.75 16.08 3.61
N MET A 255 15.68 16.63 2.86
CA MET A 255 15.65 18.01 2.37
C MET A 255 15.31 18.06 0.88
N SER A 256 14.56 19.09 0.44
CA SER A 256 14.32 19.34 -0.99
C SER A 256 15.65 19.36 -1.77
N ALA A 257 15.68 18.75 -2.95
CA ALA A 257 16.91 18.58 -3.72
C ALA A 257 17.64 19.91 -3.98
N GLU A 258 16.91 20.99 -4.29
CA GLU A 258 17.46 22.31 -4.61
C GLU A 258 18.26 22.90 -3.45
N HIS A 259 17.71 22.79 -2.24
CA HIS A 259 18.35 23.24 -1.01
C HIS A 259 19.54 22.36 -0.63
N TYR A 260 19.39 21.04 -0.74
CA TYR A 260 20.47 20.09 -0.50
C TYR A 260 21.66 20.37 -1.42
N ASN A 261 21.40 20.49 -2.71
CA ASN A 261 22.40 20.73 -3.74
C ASN A 261 23.12 22.06 -3.52
N ARG A 262 22.41 23.11 -3.08
CA ARG A 262 23.03 24.40 -2.77
C ARG A 262 24.03 24.27 -1.61
N ILE A 263 23.65 23.59 -0.53
CA ILE A 263 24.53 23.37 0.62
C ILE A 263 25.72 22.51 0.19
N TYR A 264 25.49 21.43 -0.53
CA TYR A 264 26.54 20.56 -1.04
C TYR A 264 27.57 21.34 -1.88
N ARG A 265 27.14 22.19 -2.82
CA ARG A 265 28.05 23.05 -3.62
C ARG A 265 28.87 24.02 -2.77
N LEU A 266 28.33 24.51 -1.65
CA LEU A 266 29.07 25.35 -0.71
C LEU A 266 30.15 24.53 0.03
N LEU A 267 29.81 23.32 0.46
CA LEU A 267 30.72 22.39 1.12
C LEU A 267 31.85 21.94 0.17
N GLU A 268 31.56 21.64 -1.10
CA GLU A 268 32.58 21.34 -2.11
C GLU A 268 33.57 22.49 -2.31
N LYS A 269 33.07 23.73 -2.28
CA LYS A 269 33.88 24.95 -2.33
C LYS A 269 34.58 25.27 -1.01
N LYS A 270 34.55 24.34 -0.04
CA LYS A 270 35.15 24.48 1.31
C LYS A 270 34.69 25.74 2.04
N LYS A 271 33.44 26.17 1.81
CA LYS A 271 32.83 27.27 2.56
C LYS A 271 32.26 26.72 3.86
N ASP A 272 32.46 27.46 4.96
CA ASP A 272 31.80 27.18 6.21
C ASP A 272 30.28 27.39 6.05
N VAL A 273 29.51 26.34 6.30
CA VAL A 273 28.05 26.39 6.34
C VAL A 273 27.60 26.05 7.75
N THR A 274 26.79 26.91 8.34
CA THR A 274 26.19 26.67 9.67
C THR A 274 24.69 26.61 9.52
N LEU A 275 24.09 25.58 10.11
CA LEU A 275 22.65 25.36 10.10
C LEU A 275 22.11 25.42 11.53
N GLU A 276 20.87 25.86 11.63
CA GLU A 276 20.02 25.80 12.80
C GLU A 276 18.90 24.80 12.52
N VAL A 277 18.65 23.88 13.44
CA VAL A 277 17.67 22.81 13.27
C VAL A 277 16.86 22.63 14.55
N GLU A 278 15.57 22.40 14.38
CA GLU A 278 14.66 22.02 15.45
C GLU A 278 13.71 20.92 14.96
N SER A 279 13.56 19.86 15.75
CA SER A 279 12.52 18.83 15.59
C SER A 279 11.91 18.54 16.96
N VAL A 280 10.61 18.75 17.07
CA VAL A 280 9.81 18.44 18.26
C VAL A 280 8.91 17.27 17.89
N VAL A 281 9.20 16.12 18.49
CA VAL A 281 8.50 14.86 18.26
C VAL A 281 8.12 14.26 19.60
N ASN A 282 6.99 13.56 19.65
CA ASN A 282 6.64 12.75 20.80
C ASN A 282 6.76 11.28 20.46
N PHE A 283 7.50 10.55 21.30
CA PHE A 283 7.44 9.10 21.35
C PHE A 283 6.43 8.68 22.41
N GLY A 284 5.59 7.73 22.04
CA GLY A 284 4.79 6.98 22.98
C GLY A 284 5.29 5.54 23.06
N ASP A 285 5.04 4.90 24.19
CA ASP A 285 5.08 3.45 24.26
C ASP A 285 4.07 2.82 23.28
N GLU A 286 4.15 1.52 23.11
CA GLU A 286 3.16 0.78 22.35
C GLU A 286 1.76 0.98 22.94
N ASP A 287 0.82 1.41 22.09
CA ASP A 287 -0.60 1.45 22.39
C ASP A 287 -1.34 0.58 21.37
N PRO A 288 -1.91 -0.57 21.79
CA PRO A 288 -2.68 -1.43 20.90
C PRO A 288 -3.85 -0.73 20.19
N ALA A 289 -4.36 0.39 20.72
CA ALA A 289 -5.42 1.17 20.08
C ALA A 289 -4.93 2.01 18.90
N ASN A 290 -3.61 2.17 18.72
CA ASN A 290 -3.01 2.99 17.64
C ASN A 290 -2.50 2.16 16.45
N SER A 291 -2.59 0.83 16.54
CA SER A 291 -2.27 -0.09 15.44
C SER A 291 -3.47 -0.99 15.22
N ILE A 292 -4.28 -0.66 14.21
CA ILE A 292 -5.63 -1.19 14.07
C ILE A 292 -5.99 -1.56 12.63
N ASN A 293 -6.93 -2.49 12.51
CA ASN A 293 -7.77 -2.68 11.33
C ASN A 293 -9.21 -2.24 11.66
N VAL A 294 -10.00 -1.91 10.64
CA VAL A 294 -11.45 -1.64 10.77
C VAL A 294 -12.24 -2.60 9.90
N PHE A 295 -13.31 -3.17 10.47
CA PHE A 295 -14.23 -4.04 9.75
C PHE A 295 -15.67 -3.59 9.94
N ALA A 296 -16.51 -3.79 8.92
CA ALA A 296 -17.97 -3.68 9.03
C ALA A 296 -18.64 -4.53 7.94
N GLU A 297 -19.93 -4.85 8.10
CA GLU A 297 -20.60 -5.83 7.25
C GLU A 297 -21.98 -5.40 6.75
N ILE A 298 -22.31 -5.84 5.53
CA ILE A 298 -23.69 -5.97 5.04
C ILE A 298 -24.03 -7.47 5.12
N PRO A 299 -24.92 -7.90 6.03
CA PRO A 299 -25.23 -9.32 6.20
C PRO A 299 -25.83 -9.96 4.95
N GLY A 300 -25.39 -11.18 4.66
CA GLY A 300 -25.96 -12.00 3.60
C GLY A 300 -27.32 -12.61 3.97
N THR A 301 -28.01 -13.16 2.97
CA THR A 301 -29.26 -13.91 3.14
C THR A 301 -29.02 -15.42 3.24
N ASP A 302 -29.12 -16.14 2.13
CA ASP A 302 -29.10 -17.60 2.02
C ASP A 302 -27.68 -18.17 1.99
N LYS A 303 -26.66 -17.35 1.73
CA LYS A 303 -25.23 -17.71 1.76
C LYS A 303 -24.44 -16.86 2.75
N LYS A 304 -25.09 -16.44 3.84
CA LYS A 304 -24.52 -15.51 4.84
C LYS A 304 -23.21 -15.97 5.49
N ASP A 305 -22.90 -17.26 5.47
CA ASP A 305 -21.65 -17.81 6.01
C ASP A 305 -20.46 -17.67 5.04
N GLU A 306 -20.71 -17.35 3.77
CA GLU A 306 -19.71 -17.01 2.77
C GLU A 306 -19.49 -15.48 2.75
N VAL A 307 -18.25 -15.05 2.49
CA VAL A 307 -17.85 -13.64 2.63
C VAL A 307 -17.26 -13.10 1.33
N VAL A 308 -17.68 -11.91 0.93
CA VAL A 308 -17.03 -11.09 -0.10
C VAL A 308 -16.39 -9.89 0.58
N MET A 309 -15.13 -9.61 0.26
CA MET A 309 -14.38 -8.55 0.93
C MET A 309 -13.93 -7.47 -0.05
N LEU A 310 -13.85 -6.23 0.46
CA LEU A 310 -13.31 -5.06 -0.23
C LEU A 310 -12.51 -4.19 0.74
N GLY A 311 -11.54 -3.43 0.24
CA GLY A 311 -10.73 -2.58 1.12
C GLY A 311 -9.63 -1.78 0.45
N GLY A 312 -8.88 -1.12 1.32
CA GLY A 312 -7.65 -0.36 1.11
C GLY A 312 -7.03 -0.08 2.49
N HIS A 313 -5.78 0.38 2.54
CA HIS A 313 -5.15 0.66 3.83
C HIS A 313 -5.47 2.07 4.34
N LEU A 314 -5.67 2.16 5.65
CA LEU A 314 -6.08 3.35 6.38
C LEU A 314 -4.89 4.17 6.85
N ASP A 315 -3.74 3.53 7.08
CA ASP A 315 -2.51 4.23 7.43
C ASP A 315 -1.93 5.02 6.26
N SER A 316 -1.00 5.93 6.57
CA SER A 316 -0.25 6.69 5.57
C SER A 316 1.11 7.11 6.15
N TRP A 317 2.04 7.56 5.30
CA TRP A 317 3.17 8.35 5.78
C TRP A 317 2.76 9.73 6.32
N HIS A 318 3.66 10.34 7.10
CA HIS A 318 3.39 11.52 7.92
C HIS A 318 3.64 12.88 7.24
N ALA A 319 4.20 12.89 6.03
CA ALA A 319 4.66 14.13 5.40
C ALA A 319 3.58 14.88 4.63
N GLY A 320 2.59 14.16 4.09
CA GLY A 320 1.38 14.72 3.50
C GLY A 320 0.17 14.40 4.37
N THR A 321 -0.95 14.09 3.73
CA THR A 321 -2.19 13.66 4.40
C THR A 321 -2.66 12.27 3.93
N GLY A 322 -1.84 11.59 3.12
CA GLY A 322 -2.13 10.23 2.65
C GLY A 322 -3.37 10.18 1.76
N ALA A 323 -3.53 11.17 0.86
CA ALA A 323 -4.75 11.35 0.09
C ALA A 323 -4.86 10.34 -1.06
N THR A 324 -3.80 10.23 -1.86
CA THR A 324 -3.65 9.23 -2.90
C THR A 324 -3.15 7.90 -2.34
N ASP A 325 -2.53 7.93 -1.15
CA ASP A 325 -1.88 6.78 -0.50
C ASP A 325 -2.22 6.70 1.01
N ASN A 326 -3.35 6.10 1.40
CA ASN A 326 -4.40 5.53 0.55
C ASN A 326 -5.82 5.89 1.03
N ALA A 327 -6.03 7.15 1.45
CA ALA A 327 -7.38 7.63 1.76
C ALA A 327 -8.32 7.52 0.55
N ALA A 328 -7.81 7.61 -0.69
CA ALA A 328 -8.57 7.39 -1.90
C ALA A 328 -9.18 5.98 -1.96
N GLY A 329 -8.37 4.93 -1.81
CA GLY A 329 -8.86 3.54 -1.79
C GLY A 329 -9.86 3.29 -0.67
N VAL A 330 -9.59 3.82 0.52
CA VAL A 330 -10.52 3.77 1.66
C VAL A 330 -11.85 4.45 1.33
N ALA A 331 -11.81 5.66 0.80
CA ALA A 331 -13.01 6.42 0.46
C ALA A 331 -13.85 5.70 -0.62
N VAL A 332 -13.20 5.10 -1.62
CA VAL A 332 -13.86 4.30 -2.66
C VAL A 332 -14.52 3.04 -2.07
N ALA A 333 -13.83 2.31 -1.20
CA ALA A 333 -14.39 1.11 -0.56
C ALA A 333 -15.57 1.45 0.37
N MET A 334 -15.44 2.53 1.15
CA MET A 334 -16.50 3.06 2.00
C MET A 334 -17.71 3.51 1.18
N GLU A 335 -17.49 4.22 0.08
CA GLU A 335 -18.56 4.65 -0.82
C GLU A 335 -19.25 3.45 -1.48
N ALA A 336 -18.49 2.43 -1.88
CA ALA A 336 -19.05 1.23 -2.49
C ALA A 336 -20.08 0.54 -1.58
N VAL A 337 -19.75 0.33 -0.30
CA VAL A 337 -20.72 -0.26 0.66
C VAL A 337 -21.87 0.68 0.98
N ARG A 338 -21.62 2.00 1.08
CA ARG A 338 -22.69 2.99 1.30
C ARG A 338 -23.70 2.99 0.16
N MET A 339 -23.26 2.97 -1.09
CA MET A 339 -24.15 2.92 -2.25
C MET A 339 -25.00 1.66 -2.25
N LEU A 340 -24.42 0.49 -1.98
CA LEU A 340 -25.17 -0.77 -1.89
C LEU A 340 -26.23 -0.73 -0.78
N LYS A 341 -25.90 -0.14 0.37
CA LYS A 341 -26.89 0.11 1.44
C LYS A 341 -27.99 1.06 0.99
N ALA A 342 -27.65 2.18 0.35
CA ALA A 342 -28.59 3.22 -0.05
C ALA A 342 -29.61 2.73 -1.09
N ILE A 343 -29.18 1.89 -2.05
CA ILE A 343 -30.08 1.32 -3.07
C ILE A 343 -30.89 0.11 -2.55
N GLY A 344 -30.73 -0.25 -1.27
CA GLY A 344 -31.43 -1.38 -0.65
C GLY A 344 -30.97 -2.75 -1.15
N PHE A 345 -29.71 -2.88 -1.59
CA PHE A 345 -29.16 -4.15 -2.06
C PHE A 345 -29.14 -5.18 -0.92
N LYS A 346 -29.63 -6.40 -1.20
CA LYS A 346 -29.65 -7.53 -0.26
C LYS A 346 -28.72 -8.61 -0.81
N PRO A 347 -27.48 -8.71 -0.32
CA PRO A 347 -26.54 -9.68 -0.84
C PRO A 347 -26.88 -11.09 -0.37
N ARG A 348 -26.59 -12.11 -1.18
CA ARG A 348 -26.71 -13.51 -0.74
C ARG A 348 -25.60 -13.88 0.25
N ARG A 349 -24.37 -13.45 -0.05
CA ARG A 349 -23.20 -13.57 0.82
C ARG A 349 -23.04 -12.35 1.72
N THR A 350 -22.33 -12.50 2.83
CA THR A 350 -21.98 -11.33 3.65
C THR A 350 -20.92 -10.51 2.93
N ILE A 351 -21.15 -9.20 2.78
CA ILE A 351 -20.13 -8.26 2.29
C ILE A 351 -19.41 -7.69 3.50
N ARG A 352 -18.08 -7.77 3.55
CA ARG A 352 -17.25 -7.23 4.63
C ARG A 352 -16.27 -6.21 4.07
N ILE A 353 -16.39 -4.95 4.48
CA ILE A 353 -15.33 -3.97 4.26
C ILE A 353 -14.21 -4.21 5.28
N ALA A 354 -12.97 -4.10 4.84
CA ALA A 354 -11.78 -4.20 5.68
C ALA A 354 -10.82 -3.05 5.34
N LEU A 355 -10.53 -2.20 6.32
CA LEU A 355 -9.58 -1.10 6.20
C LEU A 355 -8.35 -1.45 7.03
N TRP A 356 -7.19 -1.56 6.38
CA TRP A 356 -5.99 -2.17 6.97
C TRP A 356 -5.08 -1.12 7.61
N GLY A 357 -4.47 -1.42 8.76
CA GLY A 357 -3.37 -0.61 9.29
C GLY A 357 -2.02 -1.27 9.05
N GLY A 358 -0.96 -0.47 8.98
CA GLY A 358 0.41 -0.96 8.82
C GLY A 358 0.70 -1.61 7.48
N GLU A 359 -0.02 -1.23 6.41
CA GLU A 359 0.35 -1.61 5.04
C GLU A 359 1.77 -1.10 4.74
N GLU A 360 2.01 0.16 5.10
CA GLU A 360 3.22 0.94 4.82
C GLU A 360 4.48 0.37 5.50
N GLN A 361 4.28 -0.52 6.49
CA GLN A 361 5.34 -1.24 7.21
C GLN A 361 5.42 -2.72 6.82
N GLY A 362 4.74 -3.12 5.75
CA GLY A 362 4.81 -4.44 5.15
C GLY A 362 3.57 -5.30 5.36
N LEU A 363 2.40 -4.76 5.03
CA LEU A 363 1.10 -5.46 5.01
C LEU A 363 0.68 -6.01 6.39
N LEU A 364 1.05 -5.33 7.47
CA LEU A 364 0.91 -5.86 8.83
C LEU A 364 -0.56 -6.17 9.16
N GLY A 365 -1.49 -5.29 8.81
CA GLY A 365 -2.92 -5.42 9.08
C GLY A 365 -3.57 -6.60 8.37
N SER A 366 -3.41 -6.68 7.05
CA SER A 366 -3.92 -7.79 6.24
C SER A 366 -3.30 -9.13 6.64
N ARG A 367 -1.99 -9.17 6.94
CA ARG A 367 -1.30 -10.38 7.42
C ARG A 367 -1.78 -10.82 8.78
N HIS A 368 -2.04 -9.88 9.69
CA HIS A 368 -2.67 -10.16 10.98
C HIS A 368 -4.01 -10.87 10.76
N PHE A 369 -4.88 -10.31 9.90
CA PHE A 369 -6.17 -10.91 9.58
C PHE A 369 -6.05 -12.31 8.98
N ILE A 370 -5.17 -12.49 7.99
CA ILE A 370 -4.94 -13.79 7.37
C ILE A 370 -4.45 -14.80 8.42
N ASN A 371 -3.42 -14.44 9.18
CA ASN A 371 -2.83 -15.32 10.19
C ASN A 371 -3.84 -15.67 11.29
N LYS A 372 -4.69 -14.73 11.72
CA LYS A 372 -5.67 -14.91 12.79
C LYS A 372 -6.89 -15.72 12.33
N TYR A 373 -7.44 -15.45 11.15
CA TYR A 373 -8.75 -15.97 10.77
C TYR A 373 -8.74 -16.95 9.59
N VAL A 374 -7.77 -16.86 8.69
CA VAL A 374 -7.83 -17.52 7.37
C VAL A 374 -6.87 -18.69 7.28
N ALA A 375 -5.57 -18.45 7.44
CA ALA A 375 -4.55 -19.48 7.41
C ALA A 375 -3.28 -18.98 8.09
N SER A 376 -2.57 -19.87 8.75
CA SER A 376 -1.33 -19.56 9.47
C SER A 376 -0.18 -20.44 9.00
N ARG A 377 1.04 -19.92 9.07
CA ARG A 377 2.27 -20.72 9.04
C ARG A 377 2.96 -20.58 10.39
N ALA A 378 3.56 -21.67 10.87
CA ALA A 378 4.47 -21.57 12.00
C ALA A 378 5.65 -20.67 11.63
N GLU A 379 6.14 -19.86 12.57
CA GLU A 379 7.35 -19.06 12.33
C GLU A 379 8.55 -19.97 12.06
N SER A 380 9.48 -19.47 11.24
CA SER A 380 10.74 -20.18 11.01
C SER A 380 11.59 -20.11 12.27
N ASN A 381 12.09 -21.27 12.70
CA ASN A 381 13.09 -21.38 13.77
C ASN A 381 14.53 -21.29 13.24
N ASP A 382 14.72 -21.04 11.93
CA ASP A 382 16.05 -20.88 11.35
C ASP A 382 16.68 -19.57 11.85
N PRO A 383 17.86 -19.61 12.52
CA PRO A 383 18.58 -18.40 12.91
C PRO A 383 18.84 -17.44 11.75
N ALA A 384 18.96 -17.94 10.52
CA ALA A 384 19.15 -17.12 9.32
C ALA A 384 17.92 -16.27 8.97
N ASP A 385 16.72 -16.65 9.42
CA ASP A 385 15.48 -15.90 9.17
C ASP A 385 15.20 -14.82 10.24
N LYS A 386 15.93 -14.84 11.37
CA LYS A 386 15.71 -13.93 12.51
C LYS A 386 15.79 -12.46 12.10
N ASP A 387 16.79 -12.11 11.29
CA ASP A 387 17.06 -10.74 10.83
C ASP A 387 16.49 -10.43 9.44
N VAL A 388 15.82 -11.40 8.80
CA VAL A 388 15.15 -11.20 7.52
C VAL A 388 13.74 -10.69 7.76
N PRO A 389 13.34 -9.53 7.22
CA PRO A 389 11.96 -9.06 7.27
C PRO A 389 10.97 -10.13 6.81
N SER A 390 9.81 -10.21 7.49
CA SER A 390 8.82 -11.27 7.30
C SER A 390 8.37 -11.45 5.85
N PHE A 391 8.27 -10.36 5.07
CA PHE A 391 7.90 -10.41 3.65
C PHE A 391 8.95 -11.06 2.73
N MET A 392 10.18 -11.28 3.21
CA MET A 392 11.26 -11.93 2.45
C MET A 392 11.67 -13.28 3.01
N ARG A 393 11.16 -13.67 4.19
CA ARG A 393 11.45 -14.98 4.76
C ARG A 393 10.93 -16.05 3.80
N ARG A 394 11.69 -17.12 3.62
CA ARG A 394 11.19 -18.26 2.83
C ARG A 394 10.10 -18.94 3.63
N ASN A 395 8.95 -19.19 2.99
CA ASN A 395 7.93 -20.04 3.58
C ASN A 395 8.48 -21.46 3.62
N THR A 396 8.91 -21.94 4.80
CA THR A 396 9.47 -23.29 5.01
C THR A 396 8.47 -24.23 5.69
N ASN A 397 7.50 -23.68 6.42
CA ASN A 397 6.48 -24.45 7.14
C ASN A 397 5.17 -24.54 6.34
N PRO A 398 4.44 -25.67 6.41
CA PRO A 398 3.17 -25.86 5.69
C PRO A 398 2.06 -24.90 6.15
N LEU A 399 1.05 -24.70 5.31
CA LEU A 399 -0.13 -23.90 5.69
C LEU A 399 -1.07 -24.69 6.60
N VAL A 400 -1.52 -24.04 7.67
CA VAL A 400 -2.65 -24.51 8.48
C VAL A 400 -3.87 -23.66 8.15
N TYR A 401 -4.81 -24.25 7.42
CA TYR A 401 -6.04 -23.59 7.01
C TYR A 401 -7.06 -23.52 8.16
N LYS A 402 -7.75 -22.38 8.28
CA LYS A 402 -8.83 -22.15 9.25
C LYS A 402 -10.17 -22.14 8.53
N PRO A 403 -11.31 -22.29 9.25
CA PRO A 403 -12.63 -22.40 8.61
C PRO A 403 -13.00 -21.25 7.66
N LEU A 404 -12.52 -20.02 7.90
CA LEU A 404 -12.81 -18.87 7.03
C LEU A 404 -12.13 -18.99 5.66
N HIS A 405 -11.03 -19.77 5.53
CA HIS A 405 -10.29 -19.91 4.28
C HIS A 405 -11.18 -20.29 3.11
N GLY A 406 -11.98 -21.35 3.25
CA GLY A 406 -12.88 -21.85 2.21
C GLY A 406 -14.15 -21.01 2.03
N LYS A 407 -14.41 -20.05 2.91
CA LYS A 407 -15.64 -19.24 2.94
C LYS A 407 -15.50 -17.87 2.29
N ILE A 408 -14.28 -17.36 2.14
CA ILE A 408 -14.02 -16.11 1.41
C ILE A 408 -14.14 -16.38 -0.10
N SER A 409 -15.05 -15.67 -0.77
CA SER A 409 -15.19 -15.73 -2.23
C SER A 409 -14.05 -14.98 -2.90
N ALA A 410 -13.88 -13.70 -2.56
CA ALA A 410 -12.78 -12.86 -3.04
C ALA A 410 -12.57 -11.65 -2.13
N TYR A 411 -11.36 -11.08 -2.20
CA TYR A 411 -11.02 -9.76 -1.70
C TYR A 411 -10.64 -8.85 -2.87
N PHE A 412 -11.24 -7.65 -2.93
CA PHE A 412 -10.93 -6.63 -3.94
C PHE A 412 -10.29 -5.40 -3.28
N ASN A 413 -9.08 -5.08 -3.69
CA ASN A 413 -8.27 -3.99 -3.16
C ASN A 413 -8.23 -2.81 -4.14
N LEU A 414 -8.07 -1.60 -3.61
CA LEU A 414 -7.71 -0.42 -4.39
C LEU A 414 -6.67 0.38 -3.64
N ASP A 415 -5.49 0.50 -4.25
CA ASP A 415 -4.32 1.09 -3.61
C ASP A 415 -3.23 1.42 -4.62
N ASN A 416 -3.47 2.43 -5.46
CA ASN A 416 -2.53 2.92 -6.48
C ASN A 416 -2.89 4.37 -6.90
N GLY A 417 -3.39 5.17 -5.96
CA GLY A 417 -3.71 6.58 -6.16
C GLY A 417 -5.20 6.94 -6.23
N GLY A 418 -5.49 8.13 -6.78
CA GLY A 418 -6.83 8.69 -6.95
C GLY A 418 -7.39 8.61 -8.38
N GLY A 419 -6.77 7.80 -9.25
CA GLY A 419 -7.14 7.67 -10.65
C GLY A 419 -8.33 6.74 -10.90
N LYS A 420 -8.85 6.74 -12.15
CA LYS A 420 -9.94 5.84 -12.57
C LYS A 420 -9.54 4.38 -12.50
N ILE A 421 -10.50 3.52 -12.19
CA ILE A 421 -10.35 2.08 -12.46
C ILE A 421 -10.47 1.86 -13.97
N ARG A 422 -9.42 1.35 -14.60
CA ARG A 422 -9.41 0.97 -16.02
C ARG A 422 -9.61 -0.53 -16.23
N GLY A 423 -9.55 -1.31 -15.16
CA GLY A 423 -9.55 -2.75 -15.26
C GLY A 423 -9.22 -3.48 -13.97
N ILE A 424 -8.86 -4.77 -14.07
CA ILE A 424 -8.48 -5.61 -12.93
C ILE A 424 -7.40 -6.64 -13.29
N TYR A 425 -6.46 -6.87 -12.36
CA TYR A 425 -5.50 -7.98 -12.43
C TYR A 425 -6.18 -9.25 -11.95
N ALA A 426 -6.23 -10.29 -12.79
CA ALA A 426 -6.81 -11.58 -12.45
C ALA A 426 -5.83 -12.51 -11.71
N GLU A 427 -4.60 -12.08 -11.43
CA GLU A 427 -3.63 -12.81 -10.58
C GLU A 427 -3.37 -14.27 -11.02
N ASN A 428 -3.11 -14.47 -12.33
CA ASN A 428 -2.99 -15.78 -12.97
C ASN A 428 -4.23 -16.69 -12.87
N ASN A 429 -5.42 -16.13 -12.66
CA ASN A 429 -6.67 -16.89 -12.57
C ASN A 429 -7.53 -16.71 -13.82
N ALA A 430 -7.38 -17.63 -14.78
CA ALA A 430 -8.07 -17.55 -16.07
C ALA A 430 -9.60 -17.60 -15.95
N ALA A 431 -10.11 -18.37 -14.98
CA ALA A 431 -11.53 -18.48 -14.73
C ALA A 431 -12.11 -17.19 -14.12
N ALA A 432 -11.39 -16.56 -13.18
CA ALA A 432 -11.77 -15.24 -12.66
C ALA A 432 -11.72 -14.15 -13.75
N LYS A 433 -10.70 -14.18 -14.62
CA LYS A 433 -10.58 -13.23 -15.73
C LYS A 433 -11.84 -13.22 -16.61
N ALA A 434 -12.33 -14.39 -17.03
CA ALA A 434 -13.52 -14.49 -17.88
C ALA A 434 -14.78 -13.91 -17.23
N ILE A 435 -14.92 -14.08 -15.91
CA ILE A 435 -15.99 -13.47 -15.11
C ILE A 435 -15.84 -11.95 -15.12
N PHE A 436 -14.63 -11.44 -14.86
CA PHE A 436 -14.35 -10.01 -14.79
C PHE A 436 -14.52 -9.30 -16.14
N ASP A 437 -14.17 -9.95 -17.25
CA ASP A 437 -14.44 -9.43 -18.61
C ASP A 437 -15.94 -9.16 -18.79
N THR A 438 -16.79 -10.07 -18.31
CA THR A 438 -18.24 -9.93 -18.39
C THR A 438 -18.73 -8.78 -17.50
N TRP A 439 -18.23 -8.68 -16.27
CA TRP A 439 -18.64 -7.64 -15.31
C TRP A 439 -18.14 -6.23 -15.64
N LEU A 440 -17.07 -6.10 -16.42
CA LEU A 440 -16.55 -4.81 -16.89
C LEU A 440 -17.34 -4.25 -18.07
N ALA A 441 -18.02 -5.09 -18.85
CA ALA A 441 -18.74 -4.67 -20.06
C ALA A 441 -19.67 -3.45 -19.87
N PRO A 442 -20.45 -3.33 -18.78
CA PRO A 442 -21.31 -2.15 -18.54
C PRO A 442 -20.57 -0.85 -18.20
N PHE A 443 -19.25 -0.90 -18.00
CA PHE A 443 -18.39 0.23 -17.65
C PHE A 443 -17.37 0.57 -18.74
N HIS A 444 -17.50 -0.06 -19.92
CA HIS A 444 -16.66 0.28 -21.08
C HIS A 444 -16.82 1.74 -21.50
N ASP A 445 -18.01 2.32 -21.32
CA ASP A 445 -18.28 3.75 -21.55
C ASP A 445 -17.50 4.65 -20.57
N LEU A 446 -17.20 4.16 -19.37
CA LEU A 446 -16.37 4.81 -18.36
C LEU A 446 -14.87 4.47 -18.50
N GLY A 447 -14.48 3.78 -19.56
CA GLY A 447 -13.10 3.44 -19.88
C GLY A 447 -12.53 2.22 -19.15
N ALA A 448 -13.33 1.51 -18.35
CA ALA A 448 -12.90 0.30 -17.64
C ALA A 448 -13.07 -0.93 -18.53
N LYS A 449 -12.04 -1.26 -19.32
CA LYS A 449 -12.12 -2.24 -20.43
C LYS A 449 -11.13 -3.39 -20.31
N THR A 450 -10.25 -3.35 -19.33
CA THR A 450 -9.08 -4.24 -19.31
C THR A 450 -9.19 -5.24 -18.18
N SER A 451 -9.06 -6.53 -18.48
CA SER A 451 -8.63 -7.49 -17.48
C SER A 451 -7.41 -8.24 -17.99
N THR A 452 -6.49 -8.55 -17.08
CA THR A 452 -5.21 -9.15 -17.45
C THR A 452 -4.92 -10.39 -16.62
N MET A 453 -4.25 -11.36 -17.23
CA MET A 453 -3.70 -12.51 -16.51
C MET A 453 -2.50 -12.14 -15.63
N LYS A 454 -1.89 -10.98 -15.85
CA LYS A 454 -0.73 -10.51 -15.08
C LYS A 454 -1.05 -10.43 -13.59
N LYS A 455 0.01 -10.57 -12.80
CA LYS A 455 0.02 -10.32 -11.37
C LYS A 455 0.44 -8.89 -11.09
N THR A 456 -0.01 -8.37 -9.96
CA THR A 456 0.57 -7.18 -9.33
C THR A 456 0.84 -7.46 -7.85
N GLY A 457 1.47 -6.53 -7.14
CA GLY A 457 1.88 -6.77 -5.75
C GLY A 457 1.93 -5.48 -4.93
N SER A 458 2.67 -5.53 -3.83
CA SER A 458 2.93 -4.37 -2.96
C SER A 458 1.67 -3.72 -2.39
N THR A 459 0.65 -4.52 -2.03
CA THR A 459 -0.53 -4.08 -1.26
C THR A 459 -1.27 -5.31 -0.68
N ASP A 460 -2.35 -5.09 0.07
CA ASP A 460 -2.99 -6.06 0.95
C ASP A 460 -3.60 -7.29 0.26
N HIS A 461 -3.93 -7.23 -1.03
CA HIS A 461 -4.46 -8.39 -1.76
C HIS A 461 -3.46 -9.54 -1.83
N VAL A 462 -2.16 -9.22 -1.78
CA VAL A 462 -1.06 -10.19 -1.79
C VAL A 462 -1.17 -11.14 -0.58
N SER A 463 -1.64 -10.66 0.58
CA SER A 463 -1.77 -11.49 1.78
C SER A 463 -2.83 -12.59 1.61
N PHE A 464 -3.89 -12.33 0.84
CA PHE A 464 -4.93 -13.31 0.49
C PHE A 464 -4.41 -14.30 -0.55
N ASP A 465 -3.77 -13.77 -1.61
CA ASP A 465 -3.25 -14.56 -2.72
C ASP A 465 -2.15 -15.55 -2.26
N ALA A 466 -1.36 -15.15 -1.25
CA ALA A 466 -0.30 -15.95 -0.62
C ALA A 466 -0.81 -17.22 0.10
N VAL A 467 -2.10 -17.28 0.44
CA VAL A 467 -2.73 -18.44 1.08
C VAL A 467 -3.77 -19.11 0.19
N GLY A 468 -3.84 -18.74 -1.10
CA GLY A 468 -4.77 -19.34 -2.06
C GLY A 468 -6.23 -18.88 -1.89
N VAL A 469 -6.46 -17.73 -1.24
CA VAL A 469 -7.76 -17.04 -1.29
C VAL A 469 -7.72 -16.03 -2.45
N PRO A 470 -8.74 -15.96 -3.31
CA PRO A 470 -8.76 -14.99 -4.41
C PRO A 470 -8.67 -13.55 -3.86
N GLY A 471 -7.54 -12.89 -4.12
CA GLY A 471 -7.31 -11.48 -3.81
C GLY A 471 -6.94 -10.76 -5.10
N PHE A 472 -7.57 -9.62 -5.39
CA PHE A 472 -7.39 -8.90 -6.64
C PHE A 472 -7.16 -7.42 -6.38
N GLN A 473 -6.38 -6.79 -7.28
CA GLN A 473 -6.14 -5.35 -7.31
C GLN A 473 -6.69 -4.81 -8.63
N PHE A 474 -7.36 -3.67 -8.58
CA PHE A 474 -7.81 -2.98 -9.79
C PHE A 474 -6.62 -2.35 -10.54
N ILE A 475 -6.72 -2.31 -11.88
CA ILE A 475 -5.85 -1.49 -12.71
C ILE A 475 -6.32 -0.05 -12.56
N GLN A 476 -5.54 0.79 -11.90
CA GLN A 476 -5.87 2.18 -11.63
C GLN A 476 -4.97 3.11 -12.44
N GLU A 477 -5.52 4.23 -12.94
CA GLU A 477 -4.69 5.22 -13.64
C GLU A 477 -3.62 5.80 -12.72
N PRO A 478 -2.35 5.88 -13.20
CA PRO A 478 -1.24 6.25 -12.35
C PRO A 478 -1.21 7.75 -12.03
N MET A 479 -1.83 8.60 -12.86
CA MET A 479 -1.83 10.06 -12.66
C MET A 479 -0.40 10.57 -12.37
N ASP A 480 -0.21 11.41 -11.35
CA ASP A 480 1.09 11.82 -10.82
C ASP A 480 1.50 11.02 -9.56
N TYR A 481 0.98 9.80 -9.38
CA TYR A 481 1.20 8.97 -8.19
C TYR A 481 2.69 8.74 -7.91
N PHE A 482 3.40 8.12 -8.85
CA PHE A 482 4.81 7.78 -8.66
C PHE A 482 5.78 8.97 -8.82
N THR A 483 5.32 10.06 -9.42
CA THR A 483 6.16 11.23 -9.75
C THR A 483 6.06 12.31 -8.70
N ARG A 484 4.86 12.53 -8.14
CA ARG A 484 4.58 13.66 -7.26
C ARG A 484 3.95 13.26 -5.93
N THR A 485 3.03 12.30 -5.85
CA THR A 485 2.22 12.15 -4.62
C THR A 485 2.71 11.04 -3.68
N HIS A 486 2.88 9.80 -4.14
CA HIS A 486 3.21 8.64 -3.31
C HIS A 486 4.41 8.88 -2.37
N HIS A 487 4.16 8.78 -1.06
CA HIS A 487 5.12 9.01 0.02
C HIS A 487 5.76 10.41 0.03
N THR A 488 5.01 11.44 -0.33
CA THR A 488 5.51 12.82 -0.36
C THR A 488 4.73 13.78 0.53
N ASN A 489 5.29 14.97 0.69
CA ASN A 489 4.64 16.12 1.31
C ASN A 489 3.48 16.72 0.52
N ILE A 490 3.33 16.36 -0.75
CA ILE A 490 2.24 16.85 -1.61
C ILE A 490 1.18 15.78 -1.87
N ASP A 491 1.18 14.70 -1.09
CA ASP A 491 0.07 13.75 -1.06
C ASP A 491 -1.12 14.30 -0.26
N VAL A 492 -1.89 15.16 -0.93
CA VAL A 492 -2.96 15.96 -0.32
C VAL A 492 -4.25 15.89 -1.12
N TYR A 493 -5.37 16.27 -0.50
CA TYR A 493 -6.71 16.24 -1.09
C TYR A 493 -6.78 16.80 -2.51
N ASP A 494 -6.09 17.91 -2.77
CA ASP A 494 -6.05 18.60 -4.07
C ASP A 494 -5.52 17.75 -5.23
N LYS A 495 -4.84 16.64 -4.94
CA LYS A 495 -4.32 15.70 -5.94
C LYS A 495 -5.34 14.69 -6.43
N VAL A 496 -6.49 14.58 -5.77
CA VAL A 496 -7.51 13.56 -6.07
C VAL A 496 -8.63 14.14 -6.94
N GLN A 497 -8.99 13.43 -8.01
CA GLN A 497 -9.98 13.89 -8.98
C GLN A 497 -11.37 13.33 -8.65
N LYS A 498 -12.32 14.20 -8.31
CA LYS A 498 -13.69 13.82 -7.94
C LYS A 498 -14.35 12.83 -8.91
N GLY A 499 -14.26 13.09 -10.21
CA GLY A 499 -14.87 12.22 -11.23
C GLY A 499 -14.27 10.82 -11.27
N ASP A 500 -12.98 10.70 -10.98
CA ASP A 500 -12.26 9.43 -10.99
C ASP A 500 -12.64 8.59 -9.76
N MET A 501 -12.76 9.23 -8.61
CA MET A 501 -13.23 8.62 -7.36
C MET A 501 -14.67 8.10 -7.46
N MET A 502 -15.57 8.88 -8.06
CA MET A 502 -16.95 8.46 -8.29
C MET A 502 -17.01 7.24 -9.23
N GLN A 503 -16.21 7.26 -10.30
CA GLN A 503 -16.10 6.16 -11.25
C GLN A 503 -15.60 4.87 -10.58
N ALA A 504 -14.53 4.98 -9.80
CA ALA A 504 -13.94 3.84 -9.10
C ALA A 504 -14.93 3.22 -8.10
N SER A 505 -15.68 4.05 -7.38
CA SER A 505 -16.72 3.64 -6.43
C SER A 505 -17.82 2.82 -7.10
N MET A 506 -18.33 3.26 -8.26
CA MET A 506 -19.37 2.54 -8.99
C MET A 506 -18.90 1.16 -9.46
N ILE A 507 -17.68 1.07 -9.99
CA ILE A 507 -17.12 -0.18 -10.47
C ILE A 507 -16.88 -1.14 -9.31
N MET A 508 -16.28 -0.67 -8.21
CA MET A 508 -16.06 -1.49 -7.03
C MET A 508 -17.39 -2.01 -6.45
N ALA A 509 -18.39 -1.14 -6.28
CA ALA A 509 -19.71 -1.56 -5.80
C ALA A 509 -20.34 -2.63 -6.70
N SER A 510 -20.23 -2.49 -8.01
CA SER A 510 -20.73 -3.49 -8.96
C SER A 510 -20.02 -4.83 -8.81
N PHE A 511 -18.69 -4.84 -8.75
CA PHE A 511 -17.89 -6.06 -8.56
C PHE A 511 -18.27 -6.80 -7.28
N ILE A 512 -18.43 -6.05 -6.18
CA ILE A 512 -18.81 -6.61 -4.89
C ILE A 512 -20.23 -7.16 -4.91
N ALA A 513 -21.18 -6.44 -5.49
CA ALA A 513 -22.56 -6.89 -5.57
C ALA A 513 -22.72 -8.15 -6.44
N HIS A 514 -22.04 -8.21 -7.59
CA HIS A 514 -22.05 -9.39 -8.44
C HIS A 514 -21.42 -10.57 -7.70
N THR A 515 -20.22 -10.41 -7.14
CA THR A 515 -19.54 -11.47 -6.35
C THR A 515 -20.43 -11.99 -5.21
N ALA A 516 -21.14 -11.09 -4.52
CA ALA A 516 -21.99 -11.45 -3.40
C ALA A 516 -23.26 -12.22 -3.81
N ASN A 517 -23.68 -12.12 -5.07
CA ASN A 517 -24.91 -12.75 -5.58
C ASN A 517 -24.68 -13.94 -6.53
N ARG A 518 -23.45 -14.20 -6.98
CA ARG A 518 -23.12 -15.38 -7.79
C ARG A 518 -23.60 -16.68 -7.12
N ASP A 519 -23.89 -17.70 -7.91
CA ASP A 519 -24.15 -19.02 -7.36
C ASP A 519 -22.88 -19.64 -6.76
N GLU A 520 -21.76 -19.53 -7.45
CA GLU A 520 -20.50 -20.10 -6.99
C GLU A 520 -19.59 -19.03 -6.38
N LEU A 521 -18.66 -19.46 -5.52
CA LEU A 521 -17.53 -18.63 -5.12
C LEU A 521 -16.69 -18.27 -6.36
N ILE A 522 -15.90 -17.20 -6.27
CA ILE A 522 -14.92 -16.92 -7.34
C ILE A 522 -13.98 -18.13 -7.47
N PRO A 523 -13.74 -18.63 -8.69
CA PRO A 523 -12.83 -19.75 -8.92
C PRO A 523 -11.48 -19.49 -8.27
N ARG A 524 -10.88 -20.53 -7.69
CA ARG A 524 -9.56 -20.43 -7.06
C ARG A 524 -8.49 -20.91 -8.02
N LYS A 525 -7.33 -20.25 -8.00
CA LYS A 525 -6.11 -20.82 -8.57
C LYS A 525 -5.67 -22.05 -7.76
N PRO A 526 -4.79 -22.91 -8.29
CA PRO A 526 -4.16 -23.97 -7.51
C PRO A 526 -3.56 -23.41 -6.22
N LEU A 527 -3.72 -24.15 -5.12
CA LEU A 527 -3.15 -23.75 -3.83
C LEU A 527 -1.63 -23.56 -3.96
N PRO A 528 -1.05 -22.63 -3.19
CA PRO A 528 0.41 -22.48 -3.15
C PRO A 528 1.05 -23.83 -2.88
N PRO A 529 2.10 -24.21 -3.63
CA PRO A 529 2.77 -25.47 -3.38
C PRO A 529 3.29 -25.49 -1.93
N GLU A 530 3.26 -26.66 -1.32
CA GLU A 530 3.93 -26.84 -0.03
C GLU A 530 5.40 -26.47 -0.18
N PRO A 531 6.01 -25.81 0.82
CA PRO A 531 7.43 -25.54 0.81
C PRO A 531 8.22 -26.79 0.47
N ALA A 532 9.20 -26.67 -0.42
CA ALA A 532 10.18 -27.73 -0.59
C ALA A 532 10.83 -28.00 0.77
N LYS A 533 10.71 -29.23 1.28
CA LYS A 533 11.46 -29.67 2.46
C LYS A 533 12.95 -29.48 2.14
N ARG A 534 13.69 -28.88 3.06
CA ARG A 534 15.16 -28.78 2.94
C ARG A 534 15.80 -30.15 2.88
#